data_AF-A0A737Y799-F1
#
_entry.id   AF-A0A737Y799-F1
#
_cell.length_a   1.000
_cell.length_b   1.000
_cell.length_c   1.000
_cell.angle_alpha   90.00
_cell.angle_beta   90.00
_cell.angle_gamma   90.00
#
_symmetry.space_group_name_H-M   'P 1'
#
loop_
_entity.id
_entity.type
_entity.pdbx_description
1 polymer ?
#
loop_
_entity_poly.entity_id
_entity_poly.type
_entity_poly.pdbx_seq_one_letter_code
_entity_poly.pdbx_strand_id
1 'polypeptide(L)'
;EFAHGMDILNKNDAVDAFVLACYGELKSPAVWVPPSPEVRKLRALLRQRDALREDVQRTVNRLEKANSTSTPQEVIRSLERMKSWLNEELARIEKLITDHTDNDPGLKADLDLLKSIKGVKDQVGREMLALLKDGTFKSAS
;
A
#
# COMPACT_ATOMS: atom_id res chain seq x y z
N GLU A 1 -9.31 15.67 21.31
CA GLU A 1 -10.18 16.18 22.40
C GLU A 1 -9.87 15.62 23.80
N PHE A 2 -9.16 14.50 23.98
CA PHE A 2 -8.87 13.95 25.32
C PHE A 2 -7.96 14.86 26.18
N ALA A 3 -6.84 15.34 25.63
CA ALA A 3 -5.95 16.29 26.31
C ALA A 3 -6.64 17.63 26.63
N HIS A 4 -7.48 18.10 25.71
CA HIS A 4 -8.25 19.33 25.88
C HIS A 4 -9.32 19.18 26.98
N GLY A 5 -9.95 18.00 27.08
CA GLY A 5 -10.86 17.65 28.18
C GLY A 5 -10.16 17.45 29.53
N MET A 6 -8.83 17.37 29.55
CA MET A 6 -8.00 17.36 30.77
C MET A 6 -7.38 18.74 31.09
N ASP A 7 -7.78 19.79 30.37
CA ASP A 7 -7.24 21.16 30.51
C ASP A 7 -5.71 21.26 30.34
N ILE A 8 -5.15 20.36 29.52
CA ILE A 8 -3.72 20.32 29.21
C ILE A 8 -3.45 21.23 28.03
N LEU A 9 -2.85 22.40 28.32
CA LEU A 9 -2.56 23.45 27.34
C LEU A 9 -1.11 23.47 26.86
N ASN A 10 -0.21 22.75 27.54
CA ASN A 10 1.22 22.71 27.22
C ASN A 10 1.60 21.35 26.63
N LYS A 11 2.35 21.37 25.52
CA LYS A 11 2.81 20.17 24.82
C LYS A 11 4.28 19.91 25.14
N ASN A 12 4.56 18.84 25.89
CA ASN A 12 5.90 18.29 26.08
C ASN A 12 5.82 16.77 26.18
N ASP A 13 6.93 16.06 25.95
CA ASP A 13 6.94 14.60 25.87
C ASP A 13 6.43 13.91 27.15
N ALA A 14 6.67 14.51 28.33
CA ALA A 14 6.20 13.96 29.60
C ALA A 14 4.67 14.07 29.76
N VAL A 15 4.12 15.21 29.36
CA VAL A 15 2.68 15.47 29.36
C VAL A 15 1.99 14.60 28.30
N ASP A 16 2.56 14.49 27.10
CA ASP A 16 2.03 13.62 26.05
C ASP A 16 2.04 12.14 26.49
N ALA A 17 3.10 11.67 27.16
CA ALA A 17 3.18 10.32 27.71
C ALA A 17 2.12 10.07 28.80
N PHE A 18 1.91 11.03 29.71
CA PHE A 18 0.88 10.94 30.75
C PHE A 18 -0.53 10.87 30.14
N VAL A 19 -0.83 11.73 29.18
CA VAL A 19 -2.11 11.73 28.45
C VAL A 19 -2.34 10.40 27.74
N LEU A 20 -1.32 9.84 27.09
CA LEU A 20 -1.41 8.53 26.43
C LEU A 20 -1.64 7.40 27.43
N ALA A 21 -1.01 7.43 28.61
CA ALA A 21 -1.22 6.45 29.66
C ALA A 21 -2.65 6.51 30.21
N CYS A 22 -3.15 7.70 30.57
CA CYS A 22 -4.53 7.88 31.01
C CYS A 22 -5.54 7.48 29.92
N TYR A 23 -5.25 7.78 28.65
CA TYR A 23 -6.08 7.37 27.54
C TYR A 23 -6.09 5.84 27.38
N GLY A 24 -4.91 5.21 27.46
CA GLY A 24 -4.75 3.76 27.37
C GLY A 24 -5.48 3.02 28.49
N GLU A 25 -5.40 3.51 29.72
CA GLU A 25 -6.16 2.97 30.86
C GLU A 25 -7.67 3.13 30.64
N LEU A 26 -8.13 4.34 30.32
CA LEU A 26 -9.55 4.64 30.14
C LEU A 26 -10.18 3.84 28.98
N LYS A 27 -9.47 3.72 27.87
CA LYS A 27 -9.98 3.03 26.68
C LYS A 27 -9.69 1.54 26.66
N SER A 28 -8.71 1.08 27.45
CA SER A 28 -8.30 -0.32 27.53
C SER A 28 -8.26 -0.98 26.16
N PRO A 29 -7.48 -0.44 25.20
CA PRO A 29 -7.52 -0.90 23.82
C PRO A 29 -7.10 -2.37 23.74
N ALA A 30 -7.65 -3.08 22.75
CA ALA A 30 -7.24 -4.43 22.47
C ALA A 30 -5.73 -4.48 22.17
N VAL A 31 -5.08 -5.57 22.61
CA VAL A 31 -3.66 -5.81 22.32
C VAL A 31 -3.46 -5.81 20.81
N TRP A 32 -2.50 -5.01 20.35
CA TRP A 32 -2.15 -4.97 18.94
C TRP A 32 -1.57 -6.33 18.51
N VAL A 33 -2.07 -6.85 17.39
CA VAL A 33 -1.60 -8.10 16.79
C VAL A 33 -1.04 -7.78 15.41
N PRO A 34 0.15 -8.29 15.05
CA PRO A 34 0.71 -8.06 13.73
C PRO A 34 -0.17 -8.72 12.65
N PRO A 35 -0.24 -8.13 11.45
CA PRO A 35 -0.96 -8.72 10.32
C PRO A 35 -0.41 -10.09 9.96
N SER A 36 -1.25 -10.95 9.39
CA SER A 36 -0.81 -12.28 8.93
C SER A 36 0.33 -12.20 7.90
N PRO A 37 1.17 -13.25 7.78
CA PRO A 37 2.22 -13.30 6.76
C PRO A 37 1.71 -13.01 5.35
N GLU A 38 0.53 -13.52 5.01
CA GLU A 38 -0.10 -13.35 3.70
C GLU A 38 -0.44 -11.88 3.40
N VAL A 39 -0.95 -11.15 4.39
CA VAL A 39 -1.25 -9.72 4.27
C VAL A 39 0.03 -8.91 4.16
N ARG A 40 1.06 -9.23 4.94
CA ARG A 40 2.37 -8.57 4.84
C ARG A 40 3.01 -8.77 3.47
N LYS A 41 2.91 -9.97 2.92
CA LYS A 41 3.39 -10.28 1.56
C LYS A 41 2.62 -9.49 0.51
N LEU A 42 1.28 -9.44 0.59
CA LEU A 42 0.47 -8.62 -0.31
C LEU A 42 0.87 -7.13 -0.24
N ARG A 43 1.02 -6.57 0.96
CA ARG A 43 1.49 -5.18 1.17
C ARG A 43 2.83 -4.92 0.48
N ALA A 44 3.79 -5.84 0.63
CA ALA A 44 5.10 -5.70 0.01
C ALA A 44 5.01 -5.72 -1.53
N LEU A 45 4.20 -6.63 -2.09
CA LEU A 45 4.00 -6.72 -3.54
C LEU A 45 3.30 -5.46 -4.10
N LEU A 46 2.29 -4.92 -3.42
CA LEU A 46 1.61 -3.69 -3.83
C LEU A 46 2.56 -2.49 -3.82
N ARG A 47 3.37 -2.34 -2.77
CA ARG A 47 4.40 -1.29 -2.70
C ARG A 47 5.40 -1.41 -3.84
N GLN A 48 5.83 -2.64 -4.15
CA GLN A 48 6.77 -2.88 -5.24
C GLN A 48 6.15 -2.53 -6.61
N ARG A 49 4.88 -2.89 -6.84
CA ARG A 49 4.14 -2.51 -8.04
C ARG A 49 4.11 -0.99 -8.22
N ASP A 50 3.83 -0.25 -7.15
CA ASP A 50 3.72 1.21 -7.21
C ASP A 50 5.08 1.86 -7.49
N ALA A 51 6.14 1.39 -6.84
CA ALA A 51 7.51 1.84 -7.12
C ALA A 51 7.90 1.60 -8.59
N LEU A 52 7.60 0.42 -9.14
CA LEU A 52 7.85 0.10 -10.55
C LEU A 52 7.04 0.99 -11.49
N ARG A 53 5.79 1.31 -11.17
CA ARG A 53 4.96 2.22 -11.97
C ARG A 53 5.57 3.63 -12.02
N GLU A 54 6.07 4.12 -10.89
CA GLU A 54 6.79 5.40 -10.83
C GLU A 54 8.08 5.36 -11.67
N ASP A 55 8.83 4.26 -11.61
CA ASP A 55 10.05 4.07 -12.38
C ASP A 55 9.80 4.01 -13.89
N VAL A 56 8.72 3.35 -14.32
CA VAL A 56 8.24 3.37 -15.72
C VAL A 56 7.98 4.80 -16.14
N GLN A 57 7.20 5.56 -15.37
CA GLN A 57 6.87 6.95 -15.71
C GLN A 57 8.14 7.81 -15.78
N ARG A 58 9.07 7.65 -14.84
CA ARG A 58 10.34 8.37 -14.83
C ARG A 58 11.17 8.05 -16.08
N THR A 59 11.18 6.78 -16.50
CA THR A 59 11.92 6.33 -17.69
C THR A 59 11.28 6.86 -18.97
N VAL A 60 9.95 6.86 -19.06
CA VAL A 60 9.21 7.47 -20.19
C VAL A 60 9.54 8.95 -20.31
N ASN A 61 9.45 9.71 -19.21
CA ASN A 61 9.77 11.14 -19.20
C ASN A 61 11.22 11.41 -19.64
N ARG A 62 12.17 10.53 -19.27
CA ARG A 62 13.57 10.62 -19.69
C ARG A 62 13.73 10.31 -21.18
N LEU A 63 13.02 9.31 -21.69
CA LEU A 63 13.05 8.94 -23.10
C LEU A 63 12.51 10.07 -23.99
N GLU A 64 11.38 10.67 -23.61
CA GLU A 64 10.80 11.83 -24.31
C GLU A 64 11.79 12.99 -24.40
N LYS A 65 12.43 13.34 -23.27
CA LYS A 65 13.47 14.38 -23.25
C LYS A 65 14.67 14.01 -24.12
N ALA A 66 15.14 12.77 -24.03
CA ALA A 66 16.28 12.29 -24.82
C ALA A 66 16.02 12.38 -26.32
N ASN A 67 14.80 12.03 -26.77
CA ASN A 67 14.37 12.11 -28.17
C ASN A 67 14.20 13.54 -28.67
N SER A 68 13.93 14.50 -27.78
CA SER A 68 13.79 15.93 -28.12
C SER A 68 15.11 16.71 -28.13
N THR A 69 16.22 16.10 -27.71
CA THR A 69 17.54 16.72 -27.58
C THR A 69 18.57 15.97 -28.44
N SER A 70 19.75 16.56 -28.66
CA SER A 70 20.90 15.88 -29.31
C SER A 70 21.54 14.83 -28.39
N THR A 71 20.76 13.80 -28.02
CA THR A 71 21.21 12.70 -27.17
C THR A 71 21.76 11.56 -28.03
N PRO A 72 22.91 10.94 -27.68
CA PRO A 72 23.44 9.79 -28.40
C PRO A 72 22.45 8.62 -28.47
N GLN A 73 22.43 7.92 -29.61
CA GLN A 73 21.50 6.81 -29.88
C GLN A 73 21.67 5.64 -28.92
N GLU A 74 22.88 5.41 -28.42
CA GLU A 74 23.20 4.38 -27.43
C GLU A 74 22.44 4.62 -26.12
N VAL A 75 22.30 5.88 -25.71
CA VAL A 75 21.56 6.26 -24.50
C VAL A 75 20.07 6.06 -24.71
N ILE A 76 19.51 6.44 -25.87
CA ILE A 76 18.10 6.23 -26.22
C ILE A 76 17.77 4.73 -26.18
N ARG A 77 18.55 3.89 -26.88
CA ARG A 77 18.39 2.42 -26.87
C ARG A 77 18.54 1.80 -25.48
N SER A 78 19.38 2.39 -24.62
CA SER A 78 19.49 1.95 -23.22
C SER A 78 18.21 2.23 -22.43
N LEU A 79 17.64 3.43 -22.58
CA LEU A 79 16.37 3.81 -21.94
C LEU A 79 15.19 2.99 -22.45
N GLU A 80 15.14 2.66 -23.75
CA GLU A 80 14.12 1.78 -24.33
C GLU A 80 14.17 0.37 -23.73
N ARG A 81 15.38 -0.21 -23.61
CA ARG A 81 15.57 -1.52 -22.97
C ARG A 81 15.12 -1.49 -21.51
N MET A 82 15.49 -0.45 -20.77
CA MET A 82 15.07 -0.30 -19.37
C MET A 82 13.54 -0.16 -19.26
N LYS A 83 12.89 0.60 -20.15
CA LYS A 83 11.43 0.70 -20.21
C LYS A 83 10.77 -0.65 -20.46
N SER A 84 11.28 -1.44 -21.42
CA SER A 84 10.75 -2.79 -21.70
C SER A 84 10.84 -3.68 -20.46
N TRP A 85 12.03 -3.74 -19.85
CA TRP A 85 12.26 -4.55 -18.66
C TRP A 85 11.36 -4.13 -17.49
N LEU A 86 11.21 -2.82 -17.23
CA LEU A 86 10.34 -2.33 -16.17
C LEU A 86 8.87 -2.70 -16.39
N ASN A 87 8.38 -2.67 -17.64
CA ASN A 87 7.02 -3.08 -17.97
C ASN A 87 6.81 -4.59 -17.80
N GLU A 88 7.77 -5.41 -18.22
CA GLU A 88 7.74 -6.86 -18.03
C GLU A 88 7.73 -7.22 -16.53
N GLU A 89 8.57 -6.54 -15.75
CA GLU A 89 8.66 -6.73 -14.31
C GLU A 89 7.38 -6.27 -13.59
N LEU A 90 6.79 -5.14 -14.00
CA LEU A 90 5.50 -4.67 -13.50
C LEU A 90 4.40 -5.72 -13.75
N ALA A 91 4.31 -6.25 -14.98
CA ALA A 91 3.33 -7.29 -15.32
C ALA A 91 3.55 -8.58 -14.51
N ARG A 92 4.81 -8.96 -14.27
CA ARG A 92 5.15 -10.10 -13.41
C ARG A 92 4.68 -9.89 -11.97
N ILE A 93 4.89 -8.71 -11.40
CA ILE A 93 4.45 -8.36 -10.05
C ILE A 93 2.92 -8.32 -9.97
N GLU A 94 2.23 -7.76 -10.96
CA GLU A 94 0.76 -7.76 -11.03
C GLU A 94 0.17 -9.18 -11.09
N LYS A 95 0.84 -10.08 -11.81
CA LYS A 95 0.49 -11.50 -11.81
C LYS A 95 0.71 -12.13 -10.43
N LEU A 96 1.86 -11.89 -9.79
CA LEU A 96 2.14 -12.41 -8.44
C LEU A 96 1.13 -11.92 -7.40
N ILE A 97 0.68 -10.67 -7.48
CA ILE A 97 -0.39 -10.13 -6.62
C ILE A 97 -1.69 -10.91 -6.83
N THR A 98 -2.03 -11.18 -8.09
CA THR A 98 -3.24 -11.93 -8.46
C THR A 98 -3.17 -13.36 -7.95
N ASP A 99 -2.09 -14.08 -8.28
CA ASP A 99 -1.87 -15.45 -7.85
C ASP A 99 -1.85 -15.57 -6.32
N HIS A 100 -1.21 -14.62 -5.63
CA HIS A 100 -1.16 -14.62 -4.15
C HIS A 100 -2.54 -14.44 -3.52
N THR A 101 -3.37 -13.58 -4.11
CA THR A 101 -4.72 -13.32 -3.58
C THR A 101 -5.69 -14.46 -3.91
N ASP A 102 -5.57 -15.05 -5.10
CA ASP A 102 -6.49 -16.09 -5.58
C ASP A 102 -6.19 -17.48 -5.00
N ASN A 103 -4.94 -17.74 -4.62
CA ASN A 103 -4.51 -19.01 -4.02
C ASN A 103 -4.67 -19.06 -2.49
N ASP A 104 -4.89 -17.91 -1.82
CA ASP A 104 -5.21 -17.89 -0.39
C ASP A 104 -6.73 -17.80 -0.18
N PRO A 105 -7.38 -18.85 0.36
CA PRO A 105 -8.84 -18.86 0.53
C PRO A 105 -9.37 -17.74 1.42
N GLY A 106 -8.59 -17.30 2.41
CA GLY A 106 -8.97 -16.22 3.32
C GLY A 106 -8.96 -14.87 2.61
N LEU A 107 -7.84 -14.53 1.97
CA LEU A 107 -7.70 -13.32 1.18
C LEU A 107 -8.72 -13.24 0.05
N LYS A 108 -8.99 -14.37 -0.62
CA LYS A 108 -9.99 -14.43 -1.67
C LYS A 108 -11.40 -14.15 -1.15
N ALA A 109 -11.81 -14.80 -0.05
CA ALA A 109 -13.11 -14.56 0.56
C ALA A 109 -13.28 -13.10 1.01
N ASP A 110 -12.23 -12.51 1.61
CA ASP A 110 -12.24 -11.11 2.01
C ASP A 110 -12.30 -10.16 0.81
N LEU A 111 -11.59 -10.48 -0.28
CA LEU A 111 -11.63 -9.70 -1.51
C LEU A 111 -13.01 -9.76 -2.16
N ASP A 112 -13.63 -10.94 -2.22
CA ASP A 112 -14.97 -11.11 -2.77
C ASP A 112 -16.02 -10.37 -1.94
N LEU A 113 -15.86 -10.36 -0.61
CA LEU A 113 -16.70 -9.55 0.27
C LEU A 113 -16.50 -8.05 0.02
N LEU A 114 -15.27 -7.57 -0.15
CA LEU A 114 -15.02 -6.16 -0.49
C LEU A 114 -15.62 -5.80 -1.84
N LYS A 115 -15.58 -6.71 -2.82
CA LYS A 115 -16.16 -6.53 -4.15
C LYS A 115 -17.69 -6.52 -4.18
N SER A 116 -18.37 -6.96 -3.12
CA SER A 116 -19.84 -6.82 -3.04
C SER A 116 -20.26 -5.36 -2.84
N ILE A 117 -19.35 -4.47 -2.41
CA ILE A 117 -19.60 -3.04 -2.31
C ILE A 117 -19.61 -2.43 -3.71
N LYS A 118 -20.72 -1.75 -4.06
CA LYS A 118 -20.86 -1.09 -5.36
C LYS A 118 -19.72 -0.09 -5.59
N GLY A 119 -18.93 -0.31 -6.65
CA GLY A 119 -17.81 0.55 -7.03
C GLY A 119 -16.43 -0.01 -6.64
N VAL A 120 -16.35 -1.05 -5.82
CA VAL A 120 -15.10 -1.73 -5.49
C VAL A 120 -14.82 -2.82 -6.53
N LYS A 121 -13.67 -2.74 -7.18
CA LYS A 121 -13.15 -3.75 -8.12
C LYS A 121 -11.82 -4.29 -7.63
N ASP A 122 -11.26 -5.29 -8.32
CA ASP A 122 -10.07 -6.04 -7.88
C ASP A 122 -8.90 -5.17 -7.39
N GLN A 123 -8.55 -4.11 -8.12
CA GLN A 123 -7.45 -3.24 -7.71
C GLN A 123 -7.74 -2.52 -6.40
N VAL A 124 -8.88 -1.83 -6.30
CA VAL A 124 -9.29 -1.11 -5.09
C VAL A 124 -9.51 -2.09 -3.93
N GLY A 125 -10.12 -3.24 -4.20
CA GLY A 125 -10.34 -4.29 -3.22
C GLY A 125 -9.03 -4.85 -2.66
N ARG A 126 -7.99 -5.03 -3.48
CA ARG A 126 -6.67 -5.48 -3.02
C ARG A 126 -5.95 -4.42 -2.18
N GLU A 127 -6.07 -3.14 -2.53
CA GLU A 127 -5.57 -2.05 -1.68
C GLU A 127 -6.29 -2.03 -0.33
N MET A 128 -7.63 -2.10 -0.35
CA MET A 128 -8.45 -2.13 0.85
C MET A 128 -8.12 -3.34 1.70
N LEU A 129 -7.95 -4.51 1.11
CA LEU A 129 -7.59 -5.73 1.82
C LEU A 129 -6.22 -5.58 2.50
N ALA A 130 -5.24 -5.00 1.80
CA ALA A 130 -3.93 -4.73 2.35
C ALA A 130 -4.00 -3.71 3.51
N LEU A 131 -4.88 -2.70 3.45
CA LEU A 131 -5.02 -1.69 4.51
C LEU A 131 -5.84 -2.16 5.71
N LEU A 132 -6.99 -2.79 5.46
CA LEU A 132 -8.01 -3.09 6.47
C LEU A 132 -7.68 -4.31 7.32
N LYS A 133 -6.87 -5.26 6.84
CA LYS A 133 -6.46 -6.45 7.60
C LYS A 133 -5.53 -6.20 8.80
N ASP A 134 -5.24 -4.95 9.14
CA ASP A 134 -4.77 -4.58 10.50
C ASP A 134 -5.87 -4.74 11.56
N GLY A 135 -7.15 -4.87 11.16
CA GLY A 135 -8.29 -5.18 12.01
C GLY A 135 -9.20 -6.26 11.40
N THR A 136 -10.00 -6.95 12.22
CA THR A 136 -10.98 -7.93 11.73
C THR A 136 -12.06 -7.22 10.91
N PHE A 137 -12.00 -7.30 9.59
CA PHE A 137 -13.08 -6.86 8.70
C PHE A 137 -14.20 -7.91 8.75
N LYS A 138 -15.26 -7.63 9.51
CA LYS A 138 -16.35 -8.60 9.77
C LYS A 138 -17.59 -8.40 8.90
N SER A 139 -17.78 -7.21 8.30
CA SER A 139 -18.91 -6.93 7.41
C SER A 139 -18.60 -5.80 6.43
N ALA A 140 -19.22 -5.85 5.26
CA ALA A 140 -19.20 -4.83 4.21
C ALA A 140 -20.55 -4.10 4.04
N SER A 141 -21.48 -4.32 4.97
CA SER A 141 -22.82 -3.70 5.03
C SER A 141 -22.82 -2.31 5.66
#